data_AF-A0A4Z2E106-F1
#
_entry.id   AF-A0A4Z2E106-F1
#
_cell.length_a   1.000
_cell.length_b   1.000
_cell.length_c   1.000
_cell.angle_alpha   90.00
_cell.angle_beta   90.00
_cell.angle_gamma   90.00
#
_symmetry.space_group_name_H-M   'P 1'
#
loop_
_entity.id
_entity.type
_entity.pdbx_description
1 polymer ?
#
loop_
_entity_poly.entity_id
_entity_poly.type
_entity_poly.pdbx_seq_one_letter_code
_entity_poly.pdbx_strand_id
1 'polypeptide(L)'
;MSSVGAGTGEVAVAVRDPQGRPLPVDVAPEADSTYRCSYRAAQAGPHAVAVTFGGAPIPRSPFAVDVGPACVPGACRASGRGLQPAGLRLQQLGDVKVDARAAGSGEPKVTVRGPKGGEEPVKQLSAQDGVFSYEYHPNSIGKHSVSITWGGQHIPKR
;
A
#
# COMPACT_ATOMS: atom_id res chain seq x y z
N MET A 1 -9.81 47.13 7.04
CA MET A 1 -9.94 47.07 5.56
C MET A 1 -9.67 45.64 5.15
N SER A 2 -10.71 44.92 4.74
CA SER A 2 -10.67 43.52 4.32
C SER A 2 -10.25 43.45 2.85
N SER A 3 -9.25 42.63 2.55
CA SER A 3 -8.73 42.40 1.20
C SER A 3 -9.75 41.62 0.36
N VAL A 4 -10.68 42.32 -0.26
CA VAL A 4 -11.49 41.81 -1.37
C VAL A 4 -10.64 41.96 -2.63
N GLY A 5 -10.11 40.85 -3.15
CA GLY A 5 -9.24 40.91 -4.33
C GLY A 5 -8.79 39.57 -4.90
N ALA A 6 -9.44 38.46 -4.56
CA ALA A 6 -9.36 37.27 -5.42
C ALA A 6 -10.41 37.46 -6.51
N GLY A 7 -9.98 37.73 -7.74
CA GLY A 7 -10.89 37.85 -8.88
C GLY A 7 -11.75 36.59 -9.00
N THR A 8 -12.97 36.71 -9.52
CA THR A 8 -13.84 35.57 -9.83
C THR A 8 -13.27 34.79 -11.02
N GLY A 9 -12.23 33.99 -10.76
CA GLY A 9 -11.60 33.10 -11.74
C GLY A 9 -12.01 31.65 -11.49
N GLU A 10 -12.34 30.92 -12.55
CA GLU A 10 -12.62 29.48 -12.46
C GLU A 10 -11.32 28.72 -12.19
N VAL A 11 -11.34 27.78 -11.24
CA VAL A 11 -10.24 26.86 -10.97
C VAL A 11 -10.44 25.63 -11.84
N ALA A 12 -9.43 25.30 -12.65
CA ALA A 12 -9.41 24.07 -13.44
C ALA A 12 -8.14 23.26 -13.13
N VAL A 13 -8.30 21.94 -13.05
CA VAL A 13 -7.23 20.99 -12.74
C VAL A 13 -7.19 19.89 -13.78
N ALA A 14 -6.00 19.64 -14.33
CA ALA A 14 -5.74 18.57 -15.26
C ALA A 14 -4.60 17.69 -14.74
N VAL A 15 -4.85 16.39 -14.61
CA VAL A 15 -3.83 15.42 -14.20
C VAL A 15 -3.41 14.59 -15.40
N ARG A 16 -2.10 14.41 -15.59
CA ARG A 16 -1.54 13.52 -16.61
C ARG A 16 -0.74 12.39 -15.97
N ASP A 17 -0.90 11.18 -16.49
CA ASP A 17 -0.11 10.02 -16.09
C ASP A 17 1.35 10.12 -16.59
N PRO A 18 2.24 9.18 -16.23
CA PRO A 18 3.64 9.20 -16.66
C PRO A 18 3.85 9.12 -18.17
N GLN A 19 2.81 8.76 -18.94
CA GLN A 19 2.82 8.70 -20.39
C GLN A 19 2.21 9.96 -21.03
N GLY A 20 1.83 10.95 -20.21
CA GLY A 20 1.21 12.21 -20.63
C GLY A 20 -0.29 12.12 -20.90
N ARG A 21 -0.95 10.99 -20.60
CA ARG A 21 -2.39 10.80 -20.85
C ARG A 21 -3.23 11.47 -19.76
N PRO A 22 -4.30 12.18 -20.12
CA PRO A 22 -5.16 12.84 -19.14
C PRO A 22 -5.93 11.80 -18.29
N LEU A 23 -6.00 12.04 -16.98
CA LEU A 23 -6.83 11.29 -16.05
C LEU A 23 -8.12 12.07 -15.72
N PRO A 24 -9.24 11.39 -15.45
CA PRO A 24 -10.41 12.03 -14.87
C PRO A 24 -10.08 12.63 -13.50
N VAL A 25 -10.50 13.89 -13.29
CA VAL A 25 -10.31 14.63 -12.04
C VAL A 25 -11.67 15.11 -11.56
N ASP A 26 -11.96 14.85 -10.30
CA ASP A 26 -13.10 15.43 -9.60
C ASP A 26 -12.63 16.65 -8.80
N VAL A 27 -13.24 17.81 -9.04
CA VAL A 27 -12.90 19.08 -8.39
C VAL A 27 -14.12 19.56 -7.63
N ALA A 28 -14.01 19.60 -6.30
CA ALA A 28 -15.07 20.03 -5.41
C ALA A 28 -14.64 21.29 -4.64
N PRO A 29 -15.46 22.36 -4.59
CA PRO A 29 -15.19 23.51 -3.74
C PRO A 29 -15.30 23.12 -2.26
N GLU A 30 -14.42 23.68 -1.43
CA GLU A 30 -14.43 23.58 0.04
C GLU A 30 -14.63 24.97 0.67
N ALA A 31 -14.47 25.08 2.00
CA ALA A 31 -14.51 26.35 2.71
C ALA A 31 -13.33 27.27 2.33
N ASP A 32 -13.45 28.57 2.60
CA ASP A 32 -12.33 29.52 2.53
C ASP A 32 -11.59 29.60 1.18
N SER A 33 -12.30 29.44 0.06
CA SER A 33 -11.72 29.45 -1.30
C SER A 33 -10.70 28.32 -1.57
N THR A 34 -10.79 27.22 -0.83
CA THR A 34 -10.04 26.00 -1.13
C THR A 34 -10.83 25.05 -2.02
N TYR A 35 -10.12 24.22 -2.77
CA TYR A 35 -10.70 23.25 -3.70
C TYR A 35 -10.05 21.89 -3.46
N ARG A 36 -10.87 20.85 -3.31
CA ARG A 36 -10.42 19.47 -3.25
C ARG A 36 -10.35 18.90 -4.66
N CYS A 37 -9.20 18.34 -5.01
CA CYS A 37 -9.00 17.66 -6.29
C CYS A 37 -8.70 16.19 -6.06
N SER A 38 -9.51 15.31 -6.63
CA SER A 38 -9.37 13.86 -6.48
C SER A 38 -9.20 13.19 -7.86
N TYR A 39 -8.25 12.27 -7.97
CA TYR A 39 -8.04 11.47 -9.18
C TYR A 39 -7.63 10.04 -8.81
N ARG A 40 -7.81 9.11 -9.75
CA ARG A 40 -7.42 7.70 -9.57
C ARG A 40 -6.26 7.35 -10.50
N ALA A 41 -5.06 7.21 -9.93
CA ALA A 41 -3.89 6.77 -10.67
C ALA A 41 -3.93 5.24 -10.90
N ALA A 42 -3.82 4.83 -12.16
CA ALA A 42 -3.74 3.41 -12.55
C ALA A 42 -2.30 2.94 -12.78
N GLN A 43 -1.36 3.87 -12.96
CA GLN A 43 0.04 3.60 -13.24
C GLN A 43 0.91 4.12 -12.09
N ALA A 44 2.03 3.45 -11.82
CA ALA A 44 3.07 3.99 -10.95
C ALA A 44 3.95 4.96 -11.74
N GLY A 45 4.53 5.94 -11.04
CA GLY A 45 5.45 6.92 -11.61
C GLY A 45 4.99 8.37 -11.45
N PRO A 46 5.75 9.32 -12.04
CA PRO A 46 5.51 10.74 -11.88
C PRO A 46 4.25 11.17 -12.66
N HIS A 47 3.25 11.66 -11.95
CA HIS A 47 2.06 12.29 -12.52
C HIS A 47 2.23 13.81 -12.51
N ALA A 48 1.75 14.48 -13.56
CA ALA A 48 1.77 15.94 -13.63
C ALA A 48 0.38 16.51 -13.32
N VAL A 49 0.30 17.34 -12.29
CA VAL A 49 -0.93 18.04 -11.88
C VAL A 49 -0.85 19.51 -12.30
N ALA A 50 -1.52 19.86 -13.39
CA ALA A 50 -1.64 21.22 -13.87
C ALA A 50 -2.86 21.90 -13.22
N VAL A 51 -2.68 23.11 -12.72
CA VAL A 51 -3.70 23.91 -12.04
C VAL A 51 -3.70 25.30 -12.66
N THR A 52 -4.88 25.74 -13.11
CA THR A 52 -5.09 27.05 -13.70
C THR A 52 -6.18 27.81 -12.97
N PHE A 53 -6.03 29.14 -12.89
CA PHE A 53 -7.00 30.06 -12.33
C PHE A 53 -7.32 31.14 -13.35
N GLY A 54 -8.61 31.30 -13.71
CA GLY A 54 -9.02 32.26 -14.74
C GLY A 54 -8.33 32.02 -16.09
N GLY A 55 -8.04 30.75 -16.42
CA GLY A 55 -7.35 30.34 -17.65
C GLY A 55 -5.82 30.44 -17.62
N ALA A 56 -5.21 30.98 -16.57
CA ALA A 56 -3.75 31.11 -16.45
C ALA A 56 -3.16 30.08 -15.45
N PRO A 57 -1.99 29.49 -15.72
CA PRO A 57 -1.31 28.60 -14.76
C PRO A 57 -0.98 29.33 -13.46
N ILE A 58 -1.20 28.65 -12.33
CA ILE A 58 -0.74 29.17 -11.03
C ILE A 58 0.77 28.96 -10.85
N PRO A 59 1.43 29.71 -9.94
CA PRO A 59 2.85 29.50 -9.66
C PRO A 59 3.17 28.05 -9.26
N ARG A 60 4.29 27.53 -9.79
CA ARG A 60 4.77 26.14 -9.61
C ARG A 60 3.92 25.05 -10.25
N SER A 61 2.86 25.42 -10.98
CA SER A 61 2.17 24.46 -11.83
C SER A 61 2.98 24.20 -13.12
N PRO A 62 3.06 22.94 -13.61
CA PRO A 62 2.49 21.72 -13.02
C PRO A 62 3.30 21.16 -11.84
N PHE A 63 2.60 20.51 -10.91
CA PHE A 63 3.22 19.79 -9.79
C PHE A 63 3.49 18.34 -10.19
N ALA A 64 4.69 17.84 -9.91
CA ALA A 64 5.02 16.42 -10.05
C ALA A 64 4.60 15.66 -8.78
N VAL A 65 3.82 14.59 -8.95
CA VAL A 65 3.38 13.70 -7.85
C VAL A 65 3.82 12.27 -8.17
N ASP A 66 4.69 11.72 -7.32
CA ASP A 66 5.15 10.34 -7.46
C ASP A 66 4.13 9.36 -6.89
N VAL A 67 3.54 8.54 -7.77
CA VAL A 67 2.60 7.49 -7.39
C VAL A 67 3.33 6.15 -7.32
N GLY A 68 3.30 5.50 -6.14
CA GLY A 68 3.85 4.16 -5.95
C GLY A 68 3.02 3.06 -6.61
N PRO A 69 3.60 1.87 -6.86
CA PRO A 69 2.85 0.72 -7.36
C PRO A 69 1.71 0.35 -6.41
N ALA A 70 0.53 0.04 -6.97
CA ALA A 70 -0.64 -0.35 -6.21
C ALA A 70 -0.35 -1.52 -5.26
N CYS A 71 -1.03 -1.56 -4.10
CA CYS A 71 -0.99 -2.71 -3.22
C CYS A 71 -1.68 -3.90 -3.92
N VAL A 72 -0.93 -4.94 -4.28
CA VAL A 72 -1.42 -6.15 -4.95
C VAL A 72 -1.10 -7.40 -4.11
N PRO A 73 -1.86 -7.68 -3.03
CA PRO A 73 -1.62 -8.84 -2.16
C PRO A 73 -1.64 -10.18 -2.90
N GLY A 74 -2.40 -10.28 -3.99
CA GLY A 74 -2.48 -11.46 -4.85
C GLY A 74 -1.14 -11.84 -5.52
N ALA A 75 -0.22 -10.90 -5.62
CA ALA A 75 1.11 -11.12 -6.17
C ALA A 75 2.12 -11.61 -5.13
N CYS A 76 1.80 -11.55 -3.83
CA CYS A 76 2.63 -12.15 -2.80
C CYS A 76 2.69 -13.68 -2.93
N ARG A 77 3.83 -14.25 -2.53
CA ARG A 77 4.01 -15.70 -2.37
C ARG A 77 4.61 -15.96 -1.00
N ALA A 78 4.01 -16.90 -0.26
CA ALA A 78 4.55 -17.35 1.00
C ALA A 78 5.01 -18.80 0.91
N SER A 79 6.11 -19.12 1.58
CA SER A 79 6.73 -20.44 1.59
C SER A 79 7.47 -20.67 2.91
N GLY A 80 7.93 -21.90 3.16
CA GLY A 80 8.70 -22.25 4.36
C GLY A 80 8.05 -23.39 5.15
N ARG A 81 8.82 -24.02 6.05
CA ARG A 81 8.34 -25.19 6.81
C ARG A 81 7.17 -24.83 7.73
N GLY A 82 7.14 -23.59 8.22
CA GLY A 82 6.06 -23.07 9.05
C GLY A 82 4.69 -23.01 8.38
N LEU A 83 4.62 -23.23 7.06
CA LEU A 83 3.38 -23.23 6.27
C LEU A 83 3.01 -24.61 5.69
N GLN A 84 3.86 -25.63 5.90
CA GLN A 84 3.63 -26.94 5.28
C GLN A 84 2.42 -27.66 5.88
N PRO A 85 1.60 -28.36 5.07
CA PRO A 85 0.44 -29.10 5.57
C PRO A 85 0.79 -30.21 6.57
N ALA A 86 2.01 -30.77 6.47
CA ALA A 86 2.53 -31.75 7.40
C ALA A 86 2.74 -31.19 8.83
N GLY A 87 2.72 -29.85 8.98
CA GLY A 87 2.94 -29.16 10.24
C GLY A 87 4.39 -29.21 10.72
N LEU A 88 4.57 -28.78 11.96
CA LEU A 88 5.85 -28.80 12.66
C LEU A 88 5.77 -29.73 13.87
N ARG A 89 6.92 -30.26 14.29
CA ARG A 89 7.03 -30.88 15.61
C ARG A 89 7.07 -29.80 16.70
N LEU A 90 6.64 -30.15 17.91
CA LEU A 90 6.75 -29.23 19.05
C LEU A 90 8.21 -28.76 19.22
N GLN A 91 8.42 -27.47 19.48
CA GLN A 91 9.74 -26.82 19.57
C GLN A 91 10.58 -26.81 18.27
N GLN A 92 10.08 -27.38 17.17
CA GLN A 92 10.74 -27.25 15.88
C GLN A 92 10.51 -25.85 15.32
N LEU A 93 11.59 -25.19 14.89
CA LEU A 93 11.54 -23.86 14.28
C LEU A 93 10.72 -23.88 12.98
N GLY A 94 9.73 -22.99 12.91
CA GLY A 94 8.93 -22.74 11.72
C GLY A 94 9.43 -21.53 10.96
N ASP A 95 10.08 -21.75 9.81
CA ASP A 95 10.45 -20.66 8.91
C ASP A 95 9.26 -20.28 8.00
N VAL A 96 9.13 -18.97 7.76
CA VAL A 96 8.16 -18.38 6.84
C VAL A 96 8.86 -17.31 6.01
N LYS A 97 8.81 -17.44 4.69
CA LYS A 97 9.32 -16.47 3.73
C LYS A 97 8.18 -15.89 2.91
N VAL A 98 8.10 -14.56 2.84
CA VAL A 98 7.12 -13.80 2.03
C VAL A 98 7.86 -13.06 0.92
N ASP A 99 7.61 -13.43 -0.33
CA ASP A 99 8.07 -12.72 -1.52
C ASP A 99 6.97 -11.77 -1.98
N ALA A 100 7.23 -10.46 -1.88
CA ALA A 100 6.30 -9.38 -2.21
C ALA A 100 6.85 -8.46 -3.31
N ARG A 101 7.90 -8.89 -4.04
CA ARG A 101 8.54 -8.08 -5.09
C ARG A 101 7.57 -7.60 -6.17
N ALA A 102 6.53 -8.39 -6.45
CA ALA A 102 5.49 -8.08 -7.42
C ALA A 102 4.21 -7.48 -6.78
N ALA A 103 4.18 -7.27 -5.47
CA ALA A 103 2.99 -6.86 -4.72
C ALA A 103 2.84 -5.34 -4.54
N GLY A 104 3.75 -4.56 -5.12
CA GLY A 104 3.75 -3.10 -5.02
C GLY A 104 3.94 -2.60 -3.59
N SER A 105 3.37 -1.44 -3.26
CA SER A 105 3.50 -0.86 -1.93
C SER A 105 2.67 -1.61 -0.89
N GLY A 106 3.25 -1.88 0.28
CA GLY A 106 2.58 -2.50 1.41
C GLY A 106 3.56 -2.98 2.46
N GLU A 107 3.02 -3.35 3.63
CA GLU A 107 3.77 -4.00 4.70
C GLU A 107 3.26 -5.42 4.93
N PRO A 108 4.15 -6.40 5.12
CA PRO A 108 3.77 -7.74 5.51
C PRO A 108 3.48 -7.81 7.00
N LYS A 109 2.45 -8.57 7.38
CA LYS A 109 2.21 -8.99 8.76
C LYS A 109 2.01 -10.49 8.81
N VAL A 110 2.80 -11.16 9.64
CA VAL A 110 2.71 -12.59 9.91
C VAL A 110 2.25 -12.77 11.35
N THR A 111 1.19 -13.55 11.54
CA THR A 111 0.63 -13.88 12.85
C THR A 111 0.49 -15.39 12.96
N VAL A 112 0.83 -15.93 14.11
CA VAL A 112 0.67 -17.36 14.42
C VAL A 112 -0.22 -17.46 15.63
N ARG A 113 -1.30 -18.24 15.54
CA ARG A 113 -2.18 -18.52 16.67
C ARG A 113 -2.15 -20.00 16.99
N GLY A 114 -1.94 -20.31 18.26
CA GLY A 114 -2.00 -21.67 18.78
C GLY A 114 -3.43 -22.19 18.91
N PRO A 115 -3.61 -23.48 19.24
CA PRO A 115 -4.90 -24.16 19.33
C PRO A 115 -5.85 -23.58 20.38
N LYS A 116 -5.33 -22.89 21.39
CA LYS A 116 -6.13 -22.20 22.43
C LYS A 116 -6.45 -20.74 22.08
N GLY A 117 -6.12 -20.29 20.87
CA GLY A 117 -6.35 -18.92 20.40
C GLY A 117 -5.27 -17.90 20.78
N GLY A 118 -4.32 -18.26 21.64
CA GLY A 118 -3.17 -17.43 22.00
C GLY A 118 -2.24 -17.19 20.81
N GLU A 119 -1.68 -15.99 20.71
CA GLU A 119 -0.69 -15.66 19.69
C GLU A 119 0.69 -16.18 20.09
N GLU A 120 1.38 -16.84 19.15
CA GLU A 120 2.76 -17.25 19.29
C GLU A 120 3.68 -16.14 18.77
N PRO A 121 4.82 -15.87 19.43
CA PRO A 121 5.74 -14.83 18.98
C PRO A 121 6.33 -15.18 17.62
N VAL A 122 6.28 -14.20 16.70
CA VAL A 122 6.89 -14.28 15.37
C VAL A 122 8.01 -13.25 15.31
N LYS A 123 9.22 -13.71 14.98
CA LYS A 123 10.38 -12.84 14.84
C LYS A 123 10.70 -12.65 13.35
N GLN A 124 10.82 -11.40 12.93
CA GLN A 124 11.32 -11.08 11.60
C GLN A 124 12.85 -11.15 11.60
N LEU A 125 13.40 -11.91 10.66
CA LEU A 125 14.83 -12.13 10.48
C LEU A 125 15.44 -11.17 9.45
N SER A 126 14.72 -10.90 8.37
CA SER A 126 15.19 -10.01 7.30
C SER A 126 14.04 -9.38 6.52
N ALA A 127 14.33 -8.22 5.92
CA ALA A 127 13.51 -7.55 4.91
C ALA A 127 14.48 -6.96 3.87
N GLN A 128 14.72 -7.69 2.79
CA GLN A 128 15.66 -7.30 1.75
C GLN A 128 15.00 -7.48 0.39
N ASP A 129 15.07 -6.45 -0.45
CA ASP A 129 14.61 -6.48 -1.84
C ASP A 129 13.18 -7.02 -2.01
N GLY A 130 12.24 -6.58 -1.15
CA GLY A 130 10.84 -7.02 -1.18
C GLY A 130 10.61 -8.47 -0.74
N VAL A 131 11.61 -9.10 -0.12
CA VAL A 131 11.54 -10.45 0.45
C VAL A 131 11.72 -10.38 1.96
N PHE A 132 10.81 -11.00 2.68
CA PHE A 132 10.73 -10.96 4.14
C PHE A 132 10.83 -12.36 4.71
N SER A 133 11.67 -12.54 5.73
CA SER A 133 11.86 -13.84 6.39
C SER A 133 11.48 -13.75 7.85
N TYR A 134 10.77 -14.76 8.35
CA TYR A 134 10.27 -14.85 9.71
C TYR A 134 10.52 -16.24 10.29
N GLU A 135 10.61 -16.30 11.60
CA GLU A 135 10.64 -17.53 12.38
C GLU A 135 9.63 -17.49 13.52
N TYR A 136 9.06 -18.64 13.85
CA TYR A 136 8.27 -18.82 15.07
C TYR A 136 8.55 -20.20 15.68
N HIS A 137 8.29 -20.31 16.99
CA HIS A 137 8.44 -21.55 17.74
C HIS A 137 7.09 -21.95 18.33
N PRO A 138 6.48 -23.07 17.89
CA PRO A 138 5.22 -23.54 18.45
C PRO A 138 5.45 -24.05 19.88
N ASN A 139 4.77 -23.42 20.85
CA ASN A 139 4.90 -23.74 22.28
C ASN A 139 3.82 -24.70 22.80
N SER A 140 2.88 -25.10 21.94
CA SER A 140 1.80 -25.99 22.30
C SER A 140 1.57 -27.06 21.24
N ILE A 141 1.01 -28.20 21.64
CA ILE A 141 0.61 -29.26 20.71
C ILE A 141 -0.79 -28.96 20.18
N GLY A 142 -0.97 -29.02 18.86
CA GLY A 142 -2.27 -28.89 18.21
C GLY A 142 -2.22 -28.00 16.97
N LYS A 143 -3.41 -27.77 16.39
CA LYS A 143 -3.56 -26.98 15.16
C LYS A 143 -3.17 -25.53 15.41
N HIS A 144 -2.11 -25.08 14.76
CA HIS A 144 -1.74 -23.67 14.67
C HIS A 144 -2.33 -23.08 13.38
N SER A 145 -2.68 -21.80 13.41
CA SER A 145 -3.05 -21.05 12.22
C SER A 145 -2.04 -19.95 11.96
N VAL A 146 -1.38 -20.00 10.80
CA VAL A 146 -0.53 -18.92 10.30
C VAL A 146 -1.36 -18.04 9.38
N SER A 147 -1.35 -16.73 9.63
CA SER A 147 -2.04 -15.73 8.85
C SER A 147 -1.03 -14.69 8.36
N ILE A 148 -1.05 -14.44 7.04
CA ILE A 148 -0.15 -13.52 6.36
C ILE A 148 -0.99 -12.49 5.60
N THR A 149 -0.67 -11.21 5.80
CA THR A 149 -1.30 -10.09 5.08
C THR A 149 -0.25 -9.19 4.44
N TRP A 150 -0.63 -8.50 3.36
CA TRP A 150 0.14 -7.45 2.70
C TRP A 150 -0.72 -6.18 2.61
N GLY A 151 -0.26 -5.06 3.15
CA GLY A 151 -1.03 -3.80 3.17
C GLY A 151 -2.40 -3.95 3.85
N GLY A 152 -2.48 -4.80 4.88
CA GLY A 152 -3.72 -5.10 5.63
C GLY A 152 -4.65 -6.13 4.98
N GLN A 153 -4.36 -6.62 3.78
CA GLN A 153 -5.18 -7.63 3.08
C GLN A 153 -4.51 -9.00 3.08
N HIS A 154 -5.29 -10.09 3.22
CA HIS A 154 -4.74 -11.45 3.19
C HIS A 154 -4.13 -11.79 1.83
N ILE A 155 -2.95 -12.41 1.86
CA ILE A 155 -2.34 -12.97 0.66
C ILE A 155 -2.97 -14.32 0.30
N PRO A 156 -2.88 -14.78 -0.95
CA PRO A 156 -3.39 -16.10 -1.35
C PRO A 156 -2.71 -17.23 -0.59
N LYS A 157 -3.50 -18.20 -0.11
CA LYS A 157 -3.00 -19.51 0.33
C LYS A 157 -2.75 -20.35 -0.93
N ARG A 158 -1.51 -20.73 -1.20
CA ARG A 158 -1.15 -21.65 -2.29
C ARG A 158 -0.48 -22.89 -1.72
#